data_AF-A0A373NV72-F1
#
_entry.id   AF-A0A373NV72-F1
#
_cell.length_a   1.000
_cell.length_b   1.000
_cell.length_c   1.000
_cell.angle_alpha   90.00
_cell.angle_beta   90.00
_cell.angle_gamma   90.00
#
_symmetry.space_group_name_H-M   'P 1'
#
loop_
_entity.id
_entity.type
_entity.pdbx_description
1 polymer ?
#
loop_
_entity_poly.entity_id
_entity_poly.type
_entity_poly.pdbx_seq_one_letter_code
_entity_poly.pdbx_strand_id
1 'polypeptide(L)'
;MSRTKETDKKKHWPFNGFFLKFAEAQKEYEQELHIDPALLTEAEKQREIRKLLNDMYASRKKRKDDGAPLDPIVPENDLEAVRAETEQSLPRKQYIADLVGEDFKRWKGMVLFDAGTNSGKTYFILKVLLPWAYEHHKRILFLCNRDALRNQVERDVCRLGRVEGSYWDYDDELGEEAERPTIENKYECTIRVETYQWLETFLLKNERGAKIYLRTFDYIVADEYHYMVTDTGFNDHVDMSYEAIKELTATKTCIFMSATARILFDTWERLGRIPAGQHYRLPVDYRFVSSVKFFYYGDEEVDIIRRVKPGEKILVFVEKVDKLRRLRDRLKAEGMVDVACLCSKYRKEAKEFDKQEDVLKDGVLLHQITLTTTTLYNGVDIKDRALKHIVSELWNPLVNAQILGRKRPLDADDTCAVYFMGYGRERLKGLFQEVKRYQLGPAGEFRRKFKDPDAWREYLYNDETQYILNTSHKCRTVVLDPREGRYCLRKRAYLQALLESAMLQKMLRYGYQEALLNEIDESLLAKVERLDSPPLLDYLDAHLNEERYCEEWQKIFFEMGHIYNKEDRHTKKSWPGFTRARGWLQHYGYDLHKRQKRFEAGQKKTVWWVTKSEH
;
A
#
# COMPACT_ATOMS: atom_id res chain seq x y z
N MET A 1 -9.02 60.60 -7.37
CA MET A 1 -7.85 59.74 -7.08
C MET A 1 -7.93 59.27 -5.63
N SER A 2 -8.41 58.06 -5.40
CA SER A 2 -8.38 57.40 -4.09
C SER A 2 -8.39 55.90 -4.38
N ARG A 3 -7.23 55.25 -4.21
CA ARG A 3 -7.06 53.80 -4.36
C ARG A 3 -7.27 53.16 -2.99
N THR A 4 -8.34 52.41 -2.86
CA THR A 4 -8.59 51.44 -1.81
C THR A 4 -7.54 50.33 -1.88
N LYS A 5 -6.86 50.07 -0.76
CA LYS A 5 -5.97 48.92 -0.57
C LYS A 5 -6.83 47.68 -0.33
N GLU A 6 -6.82 46.77 -1.29
CA GLU A 6 -7.33 45.42 -1.14
C GLU A 6 -6.25 44.57 -0.45
N THR A 7 -6.55 44.08 0.75
CA THR A 7 -5.66 43.22 1.54
C THR A 7 -5.67 41.81 0.96
N ASP A 8 -4.64 41.48 0.18
CA ASP A 8 -4.39 40.15 -0.36
C ASP A 8 -3.92 39.21 0.76
N LYS A 9 -4.87 38.55 1.44
CA LYS A 9 -4.61 37.44 2.38
C LYS A 9 -4.23 36.19 1.57
N LYS A 10 -3.00 36.16 1.03
CA LYS A 10 -2.37 34.91 0.60
C LYS A 10 -2.06 34.07 1.84
N LYS A 11 -2.87 33.03 2.08
CA LYS A 11 -2.58 31.96 3.03
C LYS A 11 -1.21 31.36 2.69
N HIS A 12 -0.21 31.61 3.53
CA HIS A 12 1.10 30.97 3.46
C HIS A 12 0.94 29.47 3.76
N TRP A 13 0.93 28.63 2.72
CA TRP A 13 1.02 27.18 2.89
C TRP A 13 2.48 26.78 3.24
N PRO A 14 2.73 25.93 4.26
CA PRO A 14 4.07 25.71 4.83
C PRO A 14 5.04 24.86 3.98
N PHE A 15 4.73 24.64 2.70
CA PHE A 15 5.36 23.62 1.86
C PHE A 15 6.18 24.14 0.66
N ASN A 16 6.17 25.44 0.37
CA ASN A 16 6.72 25.98 -0.89
C ASN A 16 8.19 25.62 -1.18
N GLY A 17 9.07 25.55 -0.17
CA GLY A 17 10.49 25.31 -0.40
C GLY A 17 10.89 23.87 -0.79
N PHE A 18 10.03 22.88 -0.51
CA PHE A 18 10.32 21.47 -0.78
C PHE A 18 9.81 21.03 -2.16
N PHE A 19 8.60 21.48 -2.50
CA PHE A 19 7.97 21.14 -3.77
C PHE A 19 8.71 21.73 -4.97
N LEU A 20 9.37 22.89 -4.81
CA LEU A 20 10.26 23.43 -5.85
C LEU A 20 11.42 22.48 -6.15
N LYS A 21 12.12 21.93 -5.14
CA LYS A 21 13.26 21.03 -5.38
C LYS A 21 12.85 19.68 -6.00
N PHE A 22 11.68 19.16 -5.63
CA PHE A 22 11.13 17.95 -6.25
C PHE A 22 10.65 18.21 -7.69
N ALA A 23 9.98 19.34 -7.91
CA ALA A 23 9.56 19.82 -9.24
C ALA A 23 10.76 20.05 -10.18
N GLU A 24 11.82 20.68 -9.68
CA GLU A 24 13.07 20.94 -10.41
C GLU A 24 13.79 19.63 -10.79
N ALA A 25 13.93 18.69 -9.83
CA ALA A 25 14.51 17.38 -10.09
C ALA A 25 13.70 16.55 -11.10
N GLN A 26 12.37 16.69 -11.10
CA GLN A 26 11.48 16.02 -12.05
C GLN A 26 11.49 16.68 -13.45
N LYS A 27 11.74 18.00 -13.53
CA LYS A 27 11.82 18.76 -14.78
C LYS A 27 13.16 18.58 -15.50
N GLU A 28 14.28 18.61 -14.77
CA GLU A 28 15.63 18.35 -15.30
C GLU A 28 15.77 16.92 -15.86
N TYR A 29 15.00 15.98 -15.30
CA TYR A 29 14.89 14.58 -15.69
C TYR A 29 14.16 14.34 -17.03
N GLU A 30 13.39 15.30 -17.53
CA GLU A 30 12.50 15.11 -18.70
C GLU A 30 13.03 15.67 -20.01
N GLN A 31 14.18 16.35 -19.99
CA GLN A 31 14.78 16.98 -21.17
C GLN A 31 15.66 16.01 -22.02
N GLU A 32 15.78 14.73 -21.68
CA GLU A 32 16.77 13.79 -22.29
C GLU A 32 16.22 12.67 -23.21
N LEU A 33 15.15 12.87 -24.01
CA LEU A 33 14.61 11.78 -24.85
C LEU A 33 14.26 12.19 -26.29
N HIS A 34 15.18 11.95 -27.22
CA HIS A 34 14.91 11.84 -28.67
C HIS A 34 15.81 10.79 -29.31
N ILE A 35 15.26 9.63 -29.71
CA ILE A 35 15.86 8.77 -30.74
C ILE A 35 14.73 8.12 -31.57
N ASP A 36 14.89 8.20 -32.88
CA ASP A 36 14.02 7.67 -33.94
C ASP A 36 14.53 6.31 -34.45
N PRO A 37 13.70 5.27 -34.70
CA PRO A 37 14.16 4.03 -35.29
C PRO A 37 13.44 3.61 -36.59
N ALA A 38 14.18 3.63 -37.70
CA ALA A 38 13.97 2.76 -38.88
C ALA A 38 14.66 1.39 -38.64
N LEU A 39 14.40 0.23 -39.24
CA LEU A 39 13.67 -0.24 -40.43
C LEU A 39 12.92 -1.53 -40.05
N LEU A 40 11.76 -1.76 -40.68
CA LEU A 40 10.96 -2.99 -40.86
C LEU A 40 9.66 -2.51 -41.56
N THR A 41 9.06 -3.30 -42.45
CA THR A 41 7.77 -2.91 -43.04
C THR A 41 6.64 -3.03 -42.02
N GLU A 42 5.58 -2.22 -42.15
CA GLU A 42 4.51 -2.16 -41.16
C GLU A 42 3.76 -3.50 -41.01
N ALA A 43 3.60 -4.24 -42.10
CA ALA A 43 2.95 -5.55 -42.11
C ALA A 43 3.77 -6.65 -41.42
N GLU A 44 5.11 -6.60 -41.52
CA GLU A 44 6.01 -7.54 -40.84
C GLU A 44 6.02 -7.28 -39.33
N LYS A 45 6.07 -6.01 -38.92
CA LYS A 45 5.97 -5.62 -37.50
C LYS A 45 4.68 -6.12 -36.88
N GLN A 46 3.56 -5.94 -37.56
CA GLN A 46 2.27 -6.40 -37.05
C GLN A 46 2.20 -7.93 -36.94
N ARG A 47 2.81 -8.69 -37.86
CA ARG A 47 2.88 -10.16 -37.76
C ARG A 47 3.72 -10.62 -36.57
N GLU A 48 4.89 -10.03 -36.36
CA GLU A 48 5.76 -10.36 -35.22
C GLU A 48 5.10 -10.02 -33.88
N ILE A 49 4.47 -8.85 -33.78
CA ILE A 49 3.71 -8.44 -32.59
C ILE A 49 2.61 -9.47 -32.29
N ARG A 50 1.80 -9.84 -33.31
CA ARG A 50 0.73 -10.84 -33.12
C ARG A 50 1.27 -12.19 -32.67
N LYS A 51 2.35 -12.67 -33.28
CA LYS A 51 2.99 -13.94 -32.90
C LYS A 51 3.45 -13.91 -31.44
N LEU A 52 4.14 -12.86 -31.02
CA LEU A 52 4.64 -12.72 -29.66
C LEU A 52 3.50 -12.58 -28.63
N LEU A 53 2.45 -11.84 -28.96
CA LEU A 53 1.25 -11.74 -28.13
C LEU A 53 0.59 -13.12 -27.96
N ASN A 54 0.43 -13.88 -29.05
CA ASN A 54 -0.12 -15.23 -29.02
C ASN A 54 0.74 -16.16 -28.16
N ASP A 55 2.07 -16.11 -28.27
CA ASP A 55 2.99 -16.89 -27.44
C ASP A 55 2.86 -16.53 -25.95
N MET A 56 2.74 -15.23 -25.64
CA MET A 56 2.51 -14.76 -24.27
C MET A 56 1.17 -15.29 -23.73
N TYR A 57 0.09 -15.24 -24.50
CA TYR A 57 -1.22 -15.75 -24.07
C TYR A 57 -1.26 -17.29 -23.96
N ALA A 58 -0.61 -18.01 -24.88
CA ALA A 58 -0.51 -19.47 -24.84
C ALA A 58 0.29 -19.95 -23.61
N SER A 59 1.37 -19.24 -23.27
CA SER A 59 2.15 -19.53 -22.05
C SER A 59 1.34 -19.29 -20.77
N ARG A 60 0.37 -18.39 -20.82
CA ARG A 60 -0.52 -18.03 -19.71
C ARG A 60 -1.59 -19.09 -19.44
N LYS A 61 -2.26 -19.61 -20.48
CA LYS A 61 -3.28 -20.68 -20.36
C LYS A 61 -2.76 -21.95 -19.70
N LYS A 62 -1.44 -22.17 -19.68
CA LYS A 62 -0.79 -23.31 -19.00
C LYS A 62 -0.63 -23.13 -17.48
N ARG A 63 -0.73 -21.90 -16.95
CA ARG A 63 -0.79 -21.66 -15.49
C ARG A 63 -2.24 -21.83 -15.06
N LYS A 64 -2.53 -22.84 -14.24
CA LYS A 64 -3.88 -23.15 -13.73
C LYS A 64 -4.54 -21.89 -13.15
N ASP A 65 -5.80 -21.71 -13.51
CA ASP A 65 -6.71 -20.72 -12.93
C ASP A 65 -7.23 -21.34 -11.62
N ASP A 66 -6.68 -20.92 -10.49
CA ASP A 66 -7.01 -21.50 -9.18
C ASP A 66 -8.27 -20.84 -8.54
N GLY A 67 -9.11 -20.16 -9.33
CA GLY A 67 -10.04 -19.16 -8.81
C GLY A 67 -11.49 -19.62 -8.64
N ALA A 68 -11.98 -19.62 -7.40
CA ALA A 68 -13.41 -19.62 -7.08
C ALA A 68 -14.15 -18.45 -7.79
N PRO A 69 -15.49 -18.54 -7.99
CA PRO A 69 -16.28 -17.43 -8.51
C PRO A 69 -16.11 -16.21 -7.60
N LEU A 70 -15.63 -15.09 -8.15
CA LEU A 70 -15.62 -13.80 -7.44
C LEU A 70 -16.78 -12.97 -7.97
N ASP A 71 -17.44 -12.24 -7.07
CA ASP A 71 -18.52 -11.34 -7.43
C ASP A 71 -18.09 -10.33 -8.50
N PRO A 72 -19.01 -9.90 -9.38
CA PRO A 72 -18.75 -8.81 -10.33
C PRO A 72 -18.29 -7.51 -9.64
N ILE A 73 -17.35 -6.76 -10.23
CA ILE A 73 -16.92 -5.45 -9.68
C ILE A 73 -18.03 -4.42 -9.92
N VAL A 74 -18.63 -4.48 -11.11
CA VAL A 74 -19.65 -3.54 -11.55
C VAL A 74 -21.03 -4.19 -11.42
N PRO A 75 -22.00 -3.56 -10.73
CA PRO A 75 -23.36 -4.07 -10.66
C PRO A 75 -24.06 -4.06 -12.03
N GLU A 76 -25.08 -4.91 -12.18
CA GLU A 76 -25.85 -5.04 -13.42
C GLU A 76 -26.73 -3.79 -13.64
N ASN A 77 -27.41 -3.38 -12.57
CA ASN A 77 -28.24 -2.19 -12.44
C ASN A 77 -27.43 -0.89 -12.62
N ASP A 78 -28.08 0.12 -13.21
CA ASP A 78 -27.52 1.46 -13.35
C ASP A 78 -27.38 2.16 -12.00
N LEU A 79 -26.56 3.22 -11.94
CA LEU A 79 -26.25 3.97 -10.72
C LEU A 79 -27.50 4.36 -9.92
N GLU A 80 -28.61 4.72 -10.58
CA GLU A 80 -29.88 5.07 -9.93
C GLU A 80 -30.57 3.90 -9.24
N ALA A 81 -30.55 2.70 -9.83
CA ALA A 81 -31.12 1.50 -9.23
C ALA A 81 -30.25 0.95 -8.09
N VAL A 82 -28.91 1.03 -8.21
CA VAL A 82 -27.98 0.70 -7.11
C VAL A 82 -28.19 1.64 -5.90
N ARG A 83 -28.50 2.91 -6.16
CA ARG A 83 -28.81 3.90 -5.10
C ARG A 83 -30.10 3.55 -4.37
N ALA A 84 -31.16 3.19 -5.09
CA ALA A 84 -32.46 2.83 -4.50
C ALA A 84 -32.36 1.66 -3.50
N GLU A 85 -31.47 0.70 -3.71
CA GLU A 85 -31.22 -0.41 -2.77
C GLU A 85 -30.43 0.02 -1.52
N THR A 86 -29.62 1.09 -1.62
CA THR A 86 -28.73 1.56 -0.54
C THR A 86 -29.38 2.66 0.34
N GLU A 87 -30.54 3.19 -0.06
CA GLU A 87 -31.12 4.45 0.42
C GLU A 87 -31.85 4.40 1.79
N GLN A 88 -31.72 3.34 2.59
CA GLN A 88 -32.48 3.25 3.84
C GLN A 88 -31.96 4.03 5.07
N SER A 89 -30.82 4.77 5.05
CA SER A 89 -30.47 5.65 6.20
C SER A 89 -29.28 6.63 6.06
N LEU A 90 -28.60 6.77 4.92
CA LEU A 90 -27.35 7.55 4.82
C LEU A 90 -27.41 8.69 3.77
N PRO A 91 -26.66 9.80 3.96
CA PRO A 91 -26.60 10.89 3.00
C PRO A 91 -26.10 10.42 1.62
N ARG A 92 -26.63 11.03 0.55
CA ARG A 92 -26.42 10.67 -0.86
C ARG A 92 -24.92 10.50 -1.18
N LYS A 93 -24.49 9.25 -1.37
CA LYS A 93 -23.09 8.91 -1.68
C LYS A 93 -22.73 9.40 -3.09
N GLN A 94 -21.71 10.24 -3.20
CA GLN A 94 -21.19 10.74 -4.47
C GLN A 94 -20.21 9.75 -5.10
N TYR A 95 -20.29 9.55 -6.41
CA TYR A 95 -19.41 8.67 -7.18
C TYR A 95 -18.56 9.43 -8.19
N ILE A 96 -17.48 8.81 -8.69
CA ILE A 96 -16.62 9.42 -9.71
C ILE A 96 -17.41 9.80 -10.96
N ALA A 97 -18.38 8.97 -11.36
CA ALA A 97 -19.23 9.27 -12.50
C ALA A 97 -20.00 10.59 -12.33
N ASP A 98 -20.42 10.93 -11.12
CA ASP A 98 -21.12 12.20 -10.83
C ASP A 98 -20.17 13.39 -10.93
N LEU A 99 -18.92 13.24 -10.49
CA LEU A 99 -17.91 14.29 -10.58
C LEU A 99 -17.45 14.55 -12.02
N VAL A 100 -17.33 13.48 -12.80
CA VAL A 100 -16.89 13.57 -14.20
C VAL A 100 -17.99 14.10 -15.10
N GLY A 101 -19.23 13.62 -14.92
CA GLY A 101 -20.33 13.92 -15.82
C GLY A 101 -19.94 13.69 -17.28
N GLU A 102 -20.09 14.72 -18.11
CA GLU A 102 -19.81 14.68 -19.56
C GLU A 102 -18.39 15.16 -19.93
N ASP A 103 -17.55 15.52 -18.96
CA ASP A 103 -16.22 16.08 -19.22
C ASP A 103 -15.29 15.09 -19.92
N PHE A 104 -15.54 13.79 -19.75
CA PHE A 104 -14.72 12.74 -20.36
C PHE A 104 -14.67 12.77 -21.88
N LYS A 105 -15.71 13.33 -22.51
CA LYS A 105 -15.76 13.53 -23.97
C LYS A 105 -14.71 14.54 -24.45
N ARG A 106 -14.21 15.40 -23.57
CA ARG A 106 -13.24 16.48 -23.85
C ARG A 106 -11.85 16.22 -23.29
N TRP A 107 -11.63 15.11 -22.58
CA TRP A 107 -10.34 14.82 -21.97
C TRP A 107 -9.20 14.74 -22.98
N LYS A 108 -8.04 15.26 -22.56
CA LYS A 108 -6.76 15.13 -23.26
C LYS A 108 -5.63 14.96 -22.25
N GLY A 109 -4.55 14.28 -22.63
CA GLY A 109 -3.39 14.13 -21.74
C GLY A 109 -3.74 13.39 -20.45
N MET A 110 -3.37 13.94 -19.29
CA MET A 110 -3.51 13.26 -18.00
C MET A 110 -4.86 13.52 -17.33
N VAL A 111 -5.54 12.47 -16.90
CA VAL A 111 -6.78 12.52 -16.11
C VAL A 111 -6.54 11.77 -14.80
N LEU A 112 -6.89 12.37 -13.66
CA LEU A 112 -6.65 11.77 -12.34
C LEU A 112 -7.97 11.46 -11.63
N PHE A 113 -8.11 10.23 -11.17
CA PHE A 113 -9.12 9.82 -10.19
C PHE A 113 -8.43 9.57 -8.84
N ASP A 114 -8.41 10.60 -8.01
CA ASP A 114 -7.92 10.58 -6.63
C ASP A 114 -9.06 10.13 -5.70
N ALA A 115 -9.29 8.82 -5.65
CA ALA A 115 -10.43 8.27 -4.92
C ALA A 115 -10.20 6.87 -4.40
N GLY A 116 -10.80 6.60 -3.23
CA GLY A 116 -10.90 5.29 -2.58
C GLY A 116 -11.46 4.19 -3.46
N THR A 117 -11.29 2.94 -3.05
CA THR A 117 -12.10 1.82 -3.54
C THR A 117 -13.60 2.06 -3.27
N ASN A 118 -14.48 1.40 -4.04
CA ASN A 118 -15.95 1.60 -3.97
C ASN A 118 -16.42 3.06 -4.21
N SER A 119 -15.64 3.84 -4.96
CA SER A 119 -15.98 5.20 -5.43
C SER A 119 -16.52 5.23 -6.87
N GLY A 120 -16.61 4.07 -7.52
CA GLY A 120 -17.10 3.94 -8.89
C GLY A 120 -16.06 4.20 -9.99
N LYS A 121 -14.75 4.15 -9.68
CA LYS A 121 -13.67 4.28 -10.70
C LYS A 121 -13.82 3.26 -11.83
N THR A 122 -13.83 1.97 -11.51
CA THR A 122 -13.98 0.89 -12.50
C THR A 122 -15.35 0.92 -13.18
N TYR A 123 -16.42 1.25 -12.41
CA TYR A 123 -17.75 1.48 -12.97
C TYR A 123 -17.71 2.53 -14.08
N PHE A 124 -17.10 3.69 -13.81
CA PHE A 124 -17.01 4.77 -14.81
C PHE A 124 -16.32 4.29 -16.09
N ILE A 125 -15.22 3.54 -15.96
CA ILE A 125 -14.51 3.02 -17.13
C ILE A 125 -15.38 2.04 -17.94
N LEU A 126 -16.06 1.10 -17.28
CA LEU A 126 -16.78 0.01 -17.97
C LEU A 126 -18.20 0.37 -18.41
N LYS A 127 -18.90 1.24 -17.69
CA LYS A 127 -20.31 1.61 -17.96
C LYS A 127 -20.47 2.97 -18.60
N VAL A 128 -19.46 3.85 -18.55
CA VAL A 128 -19.53 5.20 -19.15
C VAL A 128 -18.52 5.34 -20.29
N LEU A 129 -17.23 5.14 -20.02
CA LEU A 129 -16.19 5.34 -21.04
C LEU A 129 -16.19 4.26 -22.12
N LEU A 130 -16.35 2.99 -21.75
CA LEU A 130 -16.29 1.85 -22.68
C LEU A 130 -17.39 1.89 -23.75
N PRO A 131 -18.69 2.10 -23.44
CA PRO A 131 -19.72 2.25 -24.47
C PRO A 131 -19.43 3.41 -25.42
N TRP A 132 -19.03 4.57 -24.88
CA TRP A 132 -18.70 5.72 -25.70
C TRP A 132 -17.48 5.47 -26.60
N ALA A 133 -16.46 4.78 -26.10
CA ALA A 133 -15.29 4.40 -26.89
C ALA A 133 -15.66 3.43 -28.02
N TYR A 134 -16.55 2.48 -27.75
CA TYR A 134 -17.07 1.55 -28.77
C TYR A 134 -17.79 2.29 -29.90
N GLU A 135 -18.72 3.19 -29.57
CA GLU A 135 -19.47 3.99 -30.56
C GLU A 135 -18.58 4.91 -31.40
N HIS A 136 -17.45 5.36 -30.84
CA HIS A 136 -16.51 6.26 -31.52
C HIS A 136 -15.28 5.53 -32.08
N HIS A 137 -15.30 4.20 -32.14
CA HIS A 137 -14.21 3.36 -32.64
C HIS A 137 -12.85 3.62 -31.97
N LYS A 138 -12.86 3.95 -30.68
CA LYS A 138 -11.68 4.19 -29.86
C LYS A 138 -11.28 2.95 -29.08
N ARG A 139 -10.00 2.84 -28.75
CA ARG A 139 -9.45 1.69 -28.03
C ARG A 139 -8.93 2.05 -26.64
N ILE A 140 -9.23 1.18 -25.68
CA ILE A 140 -8.87 1.32 -24.26
C ILE A 140 -7.87 0.23 -23.88
N LEU A 141 -6.73 0.60 -23.30
CA LEU A 141 -5.88 -0.32 -22.56
C LEU A 141 -6.11 -0.10 -21.08
N PHE A 142 -6.63 -1.11 -20.39
CA PHE A 142 -6.84 -1.12 -18.95
C PHE A 142 -5.70 -1.90 -18.27
N LEU A 143 -4.89 -1.21 -17.47
CA LEU A 143 -3.78 -1.78 -16.71
C LEU A 143 -4.14 -1.83 -15.23
N CYS A 144 -3.84 -2.96 -14.60
CA CYS A 144 -4.00 -3.16 -13.15
C CYS A 144 -2.80 -3.90 -12.55
N ASN A 145 -2.70 -3.92 -11.22
CA ASN A 145 -1.53 -4.47 -10.53
C ASN A 145 -1.52 -6.00 -10.35
N ARG A 146 -2.64 -6.70 -10.57
CA ARG A 146 -2.78 -8.13 -10.22
C ARG A 146 -3.63 -8.92 -11.21
N ASP A 147 -3.28 -10.20 -11.37
CA ASP A 147 -4.04 -11.14 -12.22
C ASP A 147 -5.49 -11.31 -11.75
N ALA A 148 -5.73 -11.38 -10.44
CA ALA A 148 -7.08 -11.54 -9.88
C ALA A 148 -8.01 -10.37 -10.27
N LEU A 149 -7.51 -9.13 -10.11
CA LEU A 149 -8.26 -7.93 -10.50
C LEU A 149 -8.47 -7.89 -12.03
N ARG A 150 -7.44 -8.22 -12.83
CA ARG A 150 -7.60 -8.34 -14.29
C ARG A 150 -8.71 -9.32 -14.66
N ASN A 151 -8.67 -10.54 -14.14
CA ASN A 151 -9.66 -11.59 -14.44
C ASN A 151 -11.08 -11.13 -14.08
N GLN A 152 -11.23 -10.40 -12.97
CA GLN A 152 -12.53 -9.87 -12.55
C GLN A 152 -13.03 -8.76 -13.49
N VAL A 153 -12.17 -7.83 -13.91
CA VAL A 153 -12.49 -6.80 -14.91
C VAL A 153 -12.79 -7.43 -16.28
N GLU A 154 -12.03 -8.45 -16.71
CA GLU A 154 -12.27 -9.18 -17.97
C GLU A 154 -13.63 -9.88 -17.96
N ARG A 155 -14.01 -10.53 -16.84
CA ARG A 155 -15.36 -11.12 -16.68
C ARG A 155 -16.46 -10.06 -16.79
N ASP A 156 -16.26 -8.89 -16.18
CA ASP A 156 -17.21 -7.78 -16.30
C ASP A 156 -17.32 -7.27 -17.73
N VAL A 157 -16.21 -7.13 -18.45
CA VAL A 157 -16.21 -6.74 -19.87
C VAL A 157 -16.98 -7.77 -20.71
N CYS A 158 -16.70 -9.08 -20.54
CA CYS A 158 -17.40 -10.13 -21.26
C CYS A 158 -18.90 -10.15 -20.98
N ARG A 159 -19.28 -9.97 -19.71
CA ARG A 159 -20.69 -9.89 -19.31
C ARG A 159 -21.38 -8.67 -19.92
N LEU A 160 -20.77 -7.49 -19.84
CA LEU A 160 -21.35 -6.23 -20.33
C LEU A 160 -21.38 -6.15 -21.87
N GLY A 161 -20.48 -6.86 -22.54
CA GLY A 161 -20.39 -6.92 -23.99
C GLY A 161 -21.09 -8.12 -24.62
N ARG A 162 -21.70 -9.01 -23.83
CA ARG A 162 -22.38 -10.22 -24.31
C ARG A 162 -23.49 -9.85 -25.29
N VAL A 163 -23.36 -10.35 -26.50
CA VAL A 163 -24.40 -10.34 -27.53
C VAL A 163 -24.70 -11.79 -27.85
N GLU A 164 -25.96 -12.17 -27.66
CA GLU A 164 -26.45 -13.49 -28.05
C GLU A 164 -27.00 -13.39 -29.47
N GLY A 165 -26.51 -14.27 -30.33
CA GLY A 165 -27.01 -14.49 -31.67
C GLY A 165 -27.20 -15.97 -31.92
N SER A 166 -27.56 -16.28 -33.15
CA SER A 166 -27.62 -17.65 -33.63
C SER A 166 -27.16 -17.72 -35.08
N TYR A 167 -26.64 -18.87 -35.46
CA TYR A 167 -26.38 -19.22 -36.84
C TYR A 167 -26.88 -20.62 -37.11
N TRP A 168 -27.25 -20.90 -38.36
CA TRP A 168 -27.64 -22.23 -38.79
C TRP A 168 -26.39 -23.02 -39.18
N ASP A 169 -26.19 -24.17 -38.55
CA ASP A 169 -25.09 -25.09 -38.81
C ASP A 169 -25.67 -26.46 -39.19
N TYR A 170 -25.07 -27.15 -40.15
CA TYR A 170 -25.50 -28.51 -40.47
C TYR A 170 -24.95 -29.45 -39.40
N ASP A 171 -25.84 -30.10 -38.66
CA ASP A 171 -25.44 -31.03 -37.62
C ASP A 171 -25.24 -32.42 -38.21
N ASP A 172 -23.97 -32.82 -38.39
CA ASP A 172 -23.60 -34.12 -38.97
C ASP A 172 -24.13 -35.32 -38.17
N GLU A 173 -24.42 -35.17 -36.87
CA GLU A 173 -24.95 -36.25 -36.03
C GLU A 173 -26.47 -36.39 -36.13
N LEU A 174 -27.18 -35.28 -36.29
CA LEU A 174 -28.65 -35.25 -36.43
C LEU A 174 -29.12 -35.31 -37.90
N GLY A 175 -28.23 -35.02 -38.85
CA GLY A 175 -28.54 -35.01 -40.28
C GLY A 175 -29.47 -33.88 -40.71
N GLU A 176 -29.51 -32.77 -39.95
CA GLU A 176 -30.38 -31.62 -40.21
C GLU A 176 -29.68 -30.28 -39.87
N GLU A 177 -30.18 -29.18 -40.43
CA GLU A 177 -29.73 -27.83 -40.05
C GLU A 177 -30.25 -27.48 -38.65
N ALA A 178 -29.32 -27.22 -37.73
CA ALA A 178 -29.61 -26.84 -36.36
C ALA A 178 -29.22 -25.38 -36.11
N GLU A 179 -30.08 -24.66 -35.40
CA GLU A 179 -29.76 -23.31 -34.92
C GLU A 179 -28.79 -23.41 -33.75
N ARG A 180 -27.56 -22.91 -33.94
CA ARG A 180 -26.51 -22.89 -32.93
C ARG A 180 -26.34 -21.50 -32.33
N PRO A 181 -26.32 -21.36 -31.00
CA PRO A 181 -26.12 -20.07 -30.37
C PRO A 181 -24.69 -19.57 -30.57
N THR A 182 -24.53 -18.29 -30.92
CA THR A 182 -23.26 -17.57 -30.86
C THR A 182 -23.28 -16.61 -29.69
N ILE A 183 -22.19 -16.63 -28.93
CA ILE A 183 -21.95 -15.67 -27.85
C ILE A 183 -20.75 -14.85 -28.26
N GLU A 184 -20.99 -13.61 -28.69
CA GLU A 184 -19.95 -12.65 -29.04
C GLU A 184 -19.81 -11.60 -27.96
N ASN A 185 -18.61 -11.05 -27.83
CA ASN A 185 -18.36 -9.88 -26.98
C ASN A 185 -18.14 -8.66 -27.87
N LYS A 186 -19.13 -7.77 -27.97
CA LYS A 186 -19.05 -6.58 -28.82
C LYS A 186 -17.88 -5.64 -28.44
N TYR A 187 -17.38 -5.71 -27.21
CA TYR A 187 -16.27 -4.89 -26.72
C TYR A 187 -14.90 -5.53 -26.90
N GLU A 188 -14.80 -6.75 -27.46
CA GLU A 188 -13.55 -7.51 -27.58
C GLU A 188 -12.42 -6.71 -28.28
N CYS A 189 -12.77 -5.92 -29.30
CA CYS A 189 -11.81 -5.10 -30.04
C CYS A 189 -11.61 -3.68 -29.46
N THR A 190 -12.50 -3.26 -28.54
CA THR A 190 -12.52 -1.90 -27.96
C THR A 190 -11.67 -1.81 -26.71
N ILE A 191 -11.67 -2.83 -25.84
CA ILE A 191 -10.91 -2.80 -24.59
C ILE A 191 -9.99 -4.00 -24.45
N ARG A 192 -8.75 -3.74 -24.02
CA ARG A 192 -7.81 -4.76 -23.60
C ARG A 192 -7.51 -4.58 -22.12
N VAL A 193 -7.67 -5.63 -21.32
CA VAL A 193 -7.37 -5.61 -19.89
C VAL A 193 -6.11 -6.42 -19.64
N GLU A 194 -5.08 -5.81 -19.07
CA GLU A 194 -3.82 -6.49 -18.76
C GLU A 194 -3.24 -6.03 -17.42
N THR A 195 -2.20 -6.72 -16.96
CA THR A 195 -1.47 -6.30 -15.75
C THR A 195 -0.26 -5.46 -16.09
N TYR A 196 0.23 -4.66 -15.13
CA TYR A 196 1.52 -3.98 -15.29
C TYR A 196 2.66 -4.96 -15.57
N GLN A 197 2.65 -6.13 -14.92
CA GLN A 197 3.66 -7.18 -15.12
C GLN A 197 3.61 -7.80 -16.53
N TRP A 198 2.41 -7.89 -17.13
CA TRP A 198 2.28 -8.28 -18.53
C TRP A 198 2.96 -7.26 -19.45
N LEU A 199 2.71 -5.96 -19.22
CA LEU A 199 3.29 -4.88 -20.00
C LEU A 199 4.82 -4.88 -19.87
N GLU A 200 5.32 -5.03 -18.65
CA GLU A 200 6.75 -5.14 -18.36
C GLU A 200 7.37 -6.34 -19.09
N THR A 201 6.72 -7.49 -19.09
CA THR A 201 7.17 -8.68 -19.83
C THR A 201 7.17 -8.44 -21.34
N PHE A 202 6.17 -7.74 -21.87
CA PHE A 202 6.08 -7.41 -23.28
C PHE A 202 7.22 -6.47 -23.68
N LEU A 203 7.44 -5.40 -22.93
CA LEU A 203 8.56 -4.46 -23.13
C LEU A 203 9.91 -5.18 -23.03
N LEU A 204 10.08 -6.09 -22.07
CA LEU A 204 11.30 -6.86 -21.89
C LEU A 204 11.62 -7.76 -23.09
N LYS A 205 10.60 -8.40 -23.67
CA LYS A 205 10.76 -9.32 -24.80
C LYS A 205 10.85 -8.62 -26.15
N ASN A 206 10.09 -7.54 -26.35
CA ASN A 206 10.08 -6.77 -27.60
C ASN A 206 9.61 -5.32 -27.34
N GLU A 207 10.54 -4.48 -26.90
CA GLU A 207 10.25 -3.07 -26.56
C GLU A 207 9.62 -2.31 -27.73
N ARG A 208 10.19 -2.44 -28.93
CA ARG A 208 9.71 -1.73 -30.13
C ARG A 208 8.28 -2.18 -30.47
N GLY A 209 8.03 -3.48 -30.48
CA GLY A 209 6.71 -4.05 -30.74
C GLY A 209 5.68 -3.63 -29.70
N ALA A 210 6.08 -3.61 -28.42
CA ALA A 210 5.24 -3.12 -27.33
C ALA A 210 4.89 -1.63 -27.52
N LYS A 211 5.87 -0.77 -27.80
CA LYS A 211 5.63 0.66 -28.05
C LYS A 211 4.70 0.91 -29.25
N ILE A 212 4.85 0.14 -30.33
CA ILE A 212 3.93 0.19 -31.49
C ILE A 212 2.52 -0.23 -31.06
N TYR A 213 2.38 -1.35 -30.36
CA TYR A 213 1.10 -1.85 -29.88
C TYR A 213 0.41 -0.84 -28.95
N LEU A 214 1.13 -0.25 -27.99
CA LEU A 214 0.60 0.76 -27.07
C LEU A 214 0.05 2.00 -27.79
N ARG A 215 0.67 2.41 -28.90
CA ARG A 215 0.21 3.55 -29.71
C ARG A 215 -1.12 3.31 -30.42
N THR A 216 -1.57 2.05 -30.52
CA THR A 216 -2.87 1.70 -31.12
C THR A 216 -4.07 1.96 -30.21
N PHE A 217 -3.83 2.37 -28.96
CA PHE A 217 -4.87 2.75 -28.01
C PHE A 217 -5.05 4.28 -27.96
N ASP A 218 -6.26 4.71 -27.63
CA ASP A 218 -6.62 6.13 -27.43
C ASP A 218 -6.64 6.48 -25.95
N TYR A 219 -7.10 5.54 -25.12
CA TYR A 219 -7.15 5.65 -23.67
C TYR A 219 -6.23 4.64 -23.01
N ILE A 220 -5.41 5.10 -22.06
CA ILE A 220 -4.60 4.26 -21.18
C ILE A 220 -5.14 4.43 -19.77
N VAL A 221 -5.82 3.42 -19.25
CA VAL A 221 -6.34 3.40 -17.88
C VAL A 221 -5.31 2.69 -17.00
N ALA A 222 -4.82 3.38 -15.99
CA ALA A 222 -3.82 2.88 -15.05
C ALA A 222 -4.45 2.81 -13.64
N ASP A 223 -5.04 1.66 -13.33
CA ASP A 223 -5.69 1.39 -12.05
C ASP A 223 -4.72 0.94 -10.97
N GLU A 224 -5.01 1.32 -9.72
CA GLU A 224 -4.12 1.17 -8.57
C GLU A 224 -2.70 1.71 -8.86
N TYR A 225 -2.62 2.90 -9.47
CA TYR A 225 -1.35 3.48 -9.95
C TYR A 225 -0.30 3.72 -8.86
N HIS A 226 -0.70 3.70 -7.57
CA HIS A 226 0.24 3.67 -6.47
C HIS A 226 1.23 2.48 -6.54
N TYR A 227 0.91 1.42 -7.31
CA TYR A 227 1.81 0.33 -7.67
C TYR A 227 3.20 0.83 -8.10
N MET A 228 3.28 1.96 -8.81
CA MET A 228 4.54 2.54 -9.27
C MET A 228 5.47 2.99 -8.13
N VAL A 229 4.95 3.19 -6.91
CA VAL A 229 5.70 3.71 -5.77
C VAL A 229 5.65 2.84 -4.52
N THR A 230 4.92 1.71 -4.54
CA THR A 230 4.79 0.81 -3.37
C THR A 230 5.32 -0.61 -3.56
N ASP A 231 5.39 -1.16 -4.79
CA ASP A 231 5.59 -2.61 -5.01
C ASP A 231 7.03 -3.05 -5.38
N THR A 232 8.03 -2.37 -4.85
CA THR A 232 9.39 -2.36 -5.44
C THR A 232 10.39 -3.32 -4.81
N GLY A 233 9.92 -4.22 -3.93
CA GLY A 233 10.74 -5.26 -3.33
C GLY A 233 10.85 -6.54 -4.19
N PHE A 234 9.97 -6.73 -5.17
CA PHE A 234 9.81 -8.03 -5.85
C PHE A 234 9.97 -8.00 -7.37
N ASN A 235 9.91 -6.83 -8.01
CA ASN A 235 9.89 -6.73 -9.47
C ASN A 235 10.86 -5.67 -9.99
N ASP A 236 11.95 -6.11 -10.62
CA ASP A 236 12.99 -5.23 -11.15
C ASP A 236 12.54 -4.45 -12.40
N HIS A 237 11.41 -4.83 -12.99
CA HIS A 237 10.96 -4.38 -14.30
C HIS A 237 9.91 -3.26 -14.29
N VAL A 238 9.42 -2.84 -13.11
CA VAL A 238 8.41 -1.78 -12.95
C VAL A 238 8.85 -0.45 -13.58
N ASP A 239 10.15 -0.23 -13.72
CA ASP A 239 10.69 0.94 -14.43
C ASP A 239 10.21 1.01 -15.89
N MET A 240 10.11 -0.14 -16.57
CA MET A 240 9.70 -0.20 -17.98
C MET A 240 8.23 0.20 -18.17
N SER A 241 7.32 -0.33 -17.34
CA SER A 241 5.90 0.05 -17.42
C SER A 241 5.70 1.53 -17.05
N TYR A 242 6.40 2.02 -16.03
CA TYR A 242 6.36 3.43 -15.65
C TYR A 242 6.79 4.35 -16.80
N GLU A 243 7.95 4.11 -17.42
CA GLU A 243 8.44 4.94 -18.54
C GLU A 243 7.52 4.85 -19.75
N ALA A 244 7.05 3.65 -20.12
CA ALA A 244 6.17 3.47 -21.27
C ALA A 244 4.83 4.22 -21.09
N ILE A 245 4.20 4.13 -19.92
CA ILE A 245 2.95 4.86 -19.64
C ILE A 245 3.21 6.36 -19.64
N LYS A 246 4.34 6.81 -19.05
CA LYS A 246 4.73 8.21 -19.04
C LYS A 246 4.91 8.77 -20.45
N GLU A 247 5.61 8.07 -21.34
CA GLU A 247 5.77 8.47 -22.76
C GLU A 247 4.42 8.65 -23.46
N LEU A 248 3.43 7.81 -23.15
CA LEU A 248 2.09 7.90 -23.76
C LEU A 248 1.32 9.15 -23.32
N THR A 249 1.59 9.72 -22.14
CA THR A 249 0.88 10.92 -21.66
C THR A 249 1.02 12.13 -22.58
N ALA A 250 2.08 12.16 -23.40
CA ALA A 250 2.31 13.22 -24.38
C ALA A 250 1.39 13.12 -25.61
N THR A 251 0.85 11.94 -25.91
CA THR A 251 0.11 11.69 -27.17
C THR A 251 -1.27 11.09 -26.96
N LYS A 252 -1.55 10.51 -25.79
CA LYS A 252 -2.77 9.75 -25.46
C LYS A 252 -3.45 10.31 -24.23
N THR A 253 -4.72 9.95 -24.06
CA THR A 253 -5.44 10.25 -22.82
C THR A 253 -5.15 9.16 -21.78
N CYS A 254 -4.39 9.51 -20.75
CA CYS A 254 -3.98 8.58 -19.70
C CYS A 254 -4.77 8.87 -18.42
N ILE A 255 -5.55 7.90 -17.97
CA ILE A 255 -6.42 7.99 -16.79
C ILE A 255 -5.74 7.25 -15.64
N PHE A 256 -5.24 7.99 -14.65
CA PHE A 256 -4.56 7.44 -13.48
C PHE A 256 -5.53 7.36 -12.31
N MET A 257 -5.71 6.17 -11.77
CA MET A 257 -6.72 5.89 -10.74
C MET A 257 -6.03 5.33 -9.49
N SER A 258 -6.12 6.04 -8.37
CA SER A 258 -5.54 5.57 -7.09
C SER A 258 -6.01 6.40 -5.91
N ALA A 259 -6.24 5.74 -4.77
CA ALA A 259 -6.57 6.41 -3.51
C ALA A 259 -5.34 6.93 -2.76
N THR A 260 -4.15 6.39 -3.07
CA THR A 260 -2.93 6.58 -2.26
C THR A 260 -1.75 7.04 -3.11
N ALA A 261 -2.00 7.61 -4.28
CA ALA A 261 -0.97 8.26 -5.10
C ALA A 261 -0.96 9.78 -4.93
N ARG A 262 -1.61 10.31 -3.88
CA ARG A 262 -1.83 11.76 -3.68
C ARG A 262 -0.56 12.60 -3.76
N ILE A 263 0.55 12.12 -3.21
CA ILE A 263 1.84 12.85 -3.29
C ILE A 263 2.34 13.03 -4.74
N LEU A 264 2.09 12.04 -5.61
CA LEU A 264 2.39 12.13 -7.04
C LEU A 264 1.43 13.10 -7.73
N PHE A 265 0.13 12.95 -7.45
CA PHE A 265 -0.94 13.75 -8.06
C PHE A 265 -0.81 15.23 -7.72
N ASP A 266 -0.64 15.57 -6.44
CA ASP A 266 -0.41 16.93 -5.97
C ASP A 266 0.87 17.54 -6.58
N THR A 267 1.88 16.71 -6.87
CA THR A 267 3.10 17.18 -7.54
C THR A 267 2.82 17.50 -9.00
N TRP A 268 2.15 16.60 -9.72
CA TRP A 268 1.80 16.81 -11.13
C TRP A 268 0.89 18.02 -11.32
N GLU A 269 -0.02 18.25 -10.38
CA GLU A 269 -0.89 19.44 -10.34
C GLU A 269 -0.06 20.72 -10.21
N ARG A 270 0.86 20.77 -9.25
CA ARG A 270 1.74 21.94 -9.04
C ARG A 270 2.67 22.21 -10.21
N LEU A 271 3.06 21.15 -10.91
CA LEU A 271 3.86 21.23 -12.13
C LEU A 271 3.05 21.65 -13.36
N GLY A 272 1.73 21.82 -13.24
CA GLY A 272 0.85 22.19 -14.36
C GLY A 272 0.71 21.09 -15.41
N ARG A 273 0.93 19.82 -15.04
CA ARG A 273 0.90 18.68 -15.97
C ARG A 273 -0.50 18.12 -16.19
N ILE A 274 -1.36 18.33 -15.21
CA ILE A 274 -2.76 17.92 -15.28
C ILE A 274 -3.51 19.08 -15.94
N PRO A 275 -4.20 18.86 -17.07
CA PRO A 275 -5.09 19.85 -17.64
C PRO A 275 -6.15 20.29 -16.62
N ALA A 276 -6.51 21.57 -16.67
CA ALA A 276 -7.47 22.15 -15.74
C ALA A 276 -8.81 21.38 -15.76
N GLY A 277 -9.34 21.06 -14.58
CA GLY A 277 -10.60 20.34 -14.42
C GLY A 277 -10.51 18.81 -14.58
N GLN A 278 -9.33 18.24 -14.87
CA GLN A 278 -9.15 16.78 -15.03
C GLN A 278 -8.59 16.07 -13.79
N HIS A 279 -8.71 16.68 -12.61
CA HIS A 279 -8.37 16.09 -11.32
C HIS A 279 -9.66 15.90 -10.50
N TYR A 280 -10.18 14.67 -10.52
CA TYR A 280 -11.40 14.30 -9.82
C TYR A 280 -11.06 13.64 -8.48
N ARG A 281 -11.42 14.31 -7.39
CA ARG A 281 -11.09 13.88 -6.02
C ARG A 281 -12.33 13.49 -5.25
N LEU A 282 -12.35 12.26 -4.73
CA LEU A 282 -13.32 11.84 -3.71
C LEU A 282 -12.56 11.46 -2.44
N PRO A 283 -12.83 12.14 -1.31
CA PRO A 283 -12.19 11.79 -0.06
C PRO A 283 -12.52 10.36 0.34
N VAL A 284 -11.55 9.68 0.94
CA VAL A 284 -11.75 8.34 1.49
C VAL A 284 -12.53 8.47 2.80
N ASP A 285 -13.58 7.68 2.95
CA ASP A 285 -14.39 7.70 4.16
C ASP A 285 -13.77 6.85 5.27
N TYR A 286 -13.10 7.52 6.21
CA TYR A 286 -12.52 6.90 7.41
C TYR A 286 -13.44 6.98 8.64
N ARG A 287 -14.75 7.20 8.49
CA ARG A 287 -15.68 7.24 9.63
C ARG A 287 -15.65 5.97 10.48
N PHE A 288 -15.42 4.83 9.86
CA PHE A 288 -15.31 3.53 10.55
C PHE A 288 -14.13 3.42 11.52
N VAL A 289 -13.09 4.24 11.37
CA VAL A 289 -11.99 4.25 12.34
C VAL A 289 -12.55 4.84 13.65
N SER A 290 -12.69 4.05 14.70
CA SER A 290 -13.23 4.55 15.98
C SER A 290 -12.19 5.34 16.77
N SER A 291 -10.94 4.87 16.77
CA SER A 291 -9.83 5.44 17.52
C SER A 291 -8.51 5.13 16.83
N VAL A 292 -7.52 6.01 16.98
CA VAL A 292 -6.14 5.82 16.54
C VAL A 292 -5.22 5.85 17.75
N LYS A 293 -4.47 4.78 17.98
CA LYS A 293 -3.52 4.65 19.10
C LYS A 293 -2.12 4.36 18.58
N PHE A 294 -1.10 4.79 19.31
CA PHE A 294 0.29 4.53 18.97
C PHE A 294 0.98 3.67 20.03
N PHE A 295 1.71 2.64 19.58
CA PHE A 295 2.53 1.77 20.43
C PHE A 295 3.98 1.81 19.96
N TYR A 296 4.94 1.59 20.85
CA TYR A 296 6.38 1.75 20.58
C TYR A 296 7.17 0.45 20.78
N TYR A 297 6.65 -0.47 21.57
CA TYR A 297 7.35 -1.69 21.97
C TYR A 297 6.60 -2.95 21.54
N GLY A 298 7.34 -4.01 21.22
CA GLY A 298 6.74 -5.29 20.83
C GLY A 298 5.93 -5.97 21.93
N ASP A 299 6.09 -5.54 23.18
CA ASP A 299 5.27 -6.04 24.28
C ASP A 299 3.93 -5.33 24.38
N GLU A 300 3.86 -4.03 24.05
CA GLU A 300 2.59 -3.31 23.89
C GLU A 300 1.78 -3.89 22.71
N GLU A 301 2.44 -4.30 21.62
CA GLU A 301 1.81 -5.01 20.51
C GLU A 301 1.13 -6.32 20.97
N VAL A 302 1.79 -7.06 21.85
CA VAL A 302 1.23 -8.28 22.44
C VAL A 302 0.07 -7.97 23.39
N ASP A 303 0.18 -6.91 24.20
CA ASP A 303 -0.92 -6.48 25.09
C ASP A 303 -2.15 -6.02 24.30
N ILE A 304 -1.97 -5.35 23.16
CA ILE A 304 -3.07 -5.03 22.24
C ILE A 304 -3.77 -6.31 21.77
N ILE A 305 -3.01 -7.33 21.36
CA ILE A 305 -3.57 -8.62 20.92
C ILE A 305 -4.27 -9.36 22.07
N ARG A 306 -3.72 -9.33 23.29
CA ARG A 306 -4.32 -9.95 24.49
C ARG A 306 -5.67 -9.38 24.87
N ARG A 307 -5.94 -8.13 24.54
CA ARG A 307 -7.19 -7.43 24.88
C ARG A 307 -8.34 -7.70 23.92
N VAL A 308 -8.06 -8.40 22.82
CA VAL A 308 -9.09 -8.77 21.85
C VAL A 308 -10.08 -9.71 22.52
N LYS A 309 -11.35 -9.28 22.59
CA LYS A 309 -12.38 -10.05 23.29
C LYS A 309 -12.78 -11.28 22.48
N PRO A 310 -13.30 -12.35 23.12
CA PRO A 310 -13.94 -13.44 22.41
C PRO A 310 -15.01 -12.91 21.44
N GLY A 311 -14.93 -13.32 20.17
CA GLY A 311 -15.81 -12.87 19.09
C GLY A 311 -15.35 -11.61 18.35
N GLU A 312 -14.40 -10.85 18.87
CA GLU A 312 -13.68 -9.80 18.12
C GLU A 312 -12.46 -10.39 17.42
N LYS A 313 -12.06 -9.81 16.29
CA LYS A 313 -10.89 -10.20 15.50
C LYS A 313 -9.91 -9.04 15.36
N ILE A 314 -8.64 -9.41 15.20
CA ILE A 314 -7.52 -8.50 15.00
C ILE A 314 -6.70 -8.88 13.75
N LEU A 315 -6.32 -7.85 12.99
CA LEU A 315 -5.45 -7.98 11.83
C LEU A 315 -4.15 -7.20 12.07
N VAL A 316 -3.02 -7.90 12.09
CA VAL A 316 -1.70 -7.34 12.43
C VAL A 316 -0.78 -7.39 11.22
N PHE A 317 -0.34 -6.22 10.76
CA PHE A 317 0.63 -6.06 9.68
C PHE A 317 2.04 -5.93 10.23
N VAL A 318 2.90 -6.88 9.86
CA VAL A 318 4.31 -6.92 10.22
C VAL A 318 5.23 -6.76 8.99
N GLU A 319 6.40 -6.17 9.18
CA GLU A 319 7.36 -5.83 8.12
C GLU A 319 8.14 -7.07 7.65
N LYS A 320 8.54 -7.93 8.60
CA LYS A 320 9.44 -9.06 8.35
C LYS A 320 8.82 -10.39 8.75
N VAL A 321 9.00 -11.40 7.89
CA VAL A 321 8.56 -12.78 8.14
C VAL A 321 9.16 -13.35 9.42
N ASP A 322 10.42 -13.03 9.73
CA ASP A 322 11.04 -13.49 10.99
C ASP A 322 10.35 -12.91 12.23
N LYS A 323 9.88 -11.66 12.17
CA LYS A 323 9.09 -11.07 13.25
C LYS A 323 7.72 -11.76 13.33
N LEU A 324 7.08 -11.99 12.19
CA LEU A 324 5.82 -12.72 12.09
C LEU A 324 5.89 -14.09 12.81
N ARG A 325 6.93 -14.88 12.52
CA ARG A 325 7.16 -16.19 13.17
C ARG A 325 7.34 -16.05 14.67
N ARG A 326 8.23 -15.15 15.11
CA ARG A 326 8.47 -14.92 16.55
C ARG A 326 7.22 -14.48 17.29
N LEU A 327 6.40 -13.61 16.69
CA LEU A 327 5.15 -13.15 17.28
C LEU A 327 4.14 -14.31 17.38
N ARG A 328 3.94 -15.07 16.31
CA ARG A 328 3.10 -16.29 16.32
C ARG A 328 3.51 -17.25 17.43
N ASP A 329 4.80 -17.56 17.51
CA ASP A 329 5.32 -18.55 18.46
C ASP A 329 5.17 -18.06 19.90
N ARG A 330 5.37 -16.76 20.15
CA ARG A 330 5.11 -16.14 21.44
C ARG A 330 3.63 -16.23 21.83
N LEU A 331 2.71 -15.86 20.93
CA LEU A 331 1.27 -15.92 21.21
C LEU A 331 0.80 -17.35 21.50
N LYS A 332 1.31 -18.34 20.75
CA LYS A 332 1.02 -19.76 20.99
C LYS A 332 1.57 -20.26 22.33
N ALA A 333 2.79 -19.85 22.69
CA ALA A 333 3.39 -20.20 23.99
C ALA A 333 2.61 -19.60 25.18
N GLU A 334 1.94 -18.47 24.97
CA GLU A 334 1.08 -17.81 25.95
C GLU A 334 -0.37 -18.36 25.96
N GLY A 335 -0.64 -19.44 25.19
CA GLY A 335 -1.94 -20.13 25.20
C GLY A 335 -2.97 -19.61 24.18
N MET A 336 -2.60 -18.64 23.32
CA MET A 336 -3.48 -18.20 22.23
C MET A 336 -3.42 -19.20 21.07
N VAL A 337 -4.52 -19.92 20.87
CA VAL A 337 -4.58 -21.03 19.90
C VAL A 337 -5.09 -20.62 18.52
N ASP A 338 -5.90 -19.57 18.43
CA ASP A 338 -6.55 -19.14 17.18
C ASP A 338 -5.75 -18.05 16.43
N VAL A 339 -4.57 -18.43 15.95
CA VAL A 339 -3.62 -17.54 15.27
C VAL A 339 -3.31 -18.06 13.87
N ALA A 340 -3.64 -17.26 12.86
CA ALA A 340 -3.30 -17.51 11.46
C ALA A 340 -2.24 -16.53 10.93
N CYS A 341 -1.50 -16.99 9.93
CA CYS A 341 -0.37 -16.28 9.35
C CYS A 341 -0.47 -16.25 7.83
N LEU A 342 -0.31 -15.08 7.21
CA LEU A 342 -0.35 -14.91 5.74
C LEU A 342 0.82 -14.10 5.18
N CYS A 343 1.53 -14.68 4.23
CA CYS A 343 2.62 -14.07 3.47
C CYS A 343 2.44 -14.26 1.96
N SER A 344 3.23 -13.53 1.19
CA SER A 344 3.19 -13.62 -0.28
C SER A 344 3.71 -14.97 -0.75
N LYS A 345 2.97 -15.63 -1.65
CA LYS A 345 3.37 -16.87 -2.34
C LYS A 345 4.70 -16.80 -3.09
N TYR A 346 5.16 -15.59 -3.40
CA TYR A 346 6.44 -15.37 -4.07
C TYR A 346 7.65 -15.43 -3.12
N ARG A 347 7.42 -15.43 -1.79
CA ARG A 347 8.48 -15.63 -0.78
C ARG A 347 8.67 -17.12 -0.52
N LYS A 348 9.66 -17.71 -1.20
CA LYS A 348 9.96 -19.15 -1.10
C LYS A 348 10.24 -19.60 0.33
N GLU A 349 10.84 -18.72 1.13
CA GLU A 349 11.16 -18.95 2.53
C GLU A 349 9.94 -18.94 3.45
N ALA A 350 8.75 -18.51 3.00
CA ALA A 350 7.53 -18.35 3.78
C ALA A 350 6.33 -19.12 3.20
N LYS A 351 6.59 -20.20 2.46
CA LYS A 351 5.58 -21.03 1.79
C LYS A 351 4.54 -21.60 2.76
N GLU A 352 4.91 -21.82 4.02
CA GLU A 352 3.97 -22.28 5.05
C GLU A 352 2.85 -21.27 5.35
N PHE A 353 2.94 -20.04 4.86
CA PHE A 353 1.99 -18.96 5.08
C PHE A 353 1.38 -18.43 3.77
N ASP A 354 1.47 -19.12 2.63
CA ASP A 354 1.04 -18.57 1.34
C ASP A 354 -0.43 -18.84 0.96
N LYS A 355 -1.14 -19.60 1.80
CA LYS A 355 -2.54 -20.00 1.59
C LYS A 355 -3.51 -18.95 2.09
N GLN A 356 -4.01 -18.12 1.18
CA GLN A 356 -4.98 -17.07 1.52
C GLN A 356 -6.33 -17.65 1.98
N GLU A 357 -6.75 -18.79 1.43
CA GLU A 357 -8.01 -19.48 1.76
C GLU A 357 -8.07 -19.97 3.22
N ASP A 358 -6.91 -20.21 3.84
CA ASP A 358 -6.81 -20.58 5.26
C ASP A 358 -7.04 -19.36 6.18
N VAL A 359 -7.00 -18.14 5.64
CA VAL A 359 -7.03 -16.90 6.44
C VAL A 359 -8.26 -16.06 6.16
N LEU A 360 -8.71 -16.04 4.91
CA LEU A 360 -9.83 -15.23 4.47
C LEU A 360 -10.70 -16.00 3.48
N LYS A 361 -12.00 -16.01 3.76
CA LYS A 361 -13.02 -16.57 2.87
C LYS A 361 -14.18 -15.59 2.74
N ASP A 362 -14.61 -15.33 1.50
CA ASP A 362 -15.77 -14.47 1.20
C ASP A 362 -15.72 -13.08 1.86
N GLY A 363 -14.50 -12.52 1.99
CA GLY A 363 -14.26 -11.22 2.63
C GLY A 363 -14.30 -11.23 4.16
N VAL A 364 -14.34 -12.41 4.79
CA VAL A 364 -14.37 -12.61 6.25
C VAL A 364 -13.08 -13.28 6.71
N LEU A 365 -12.48 -12.81 7.80
CA LEU A 365 -11.29 -13.43 8.39
C LEU A 365 -11.71 -14.71 9.11
N LEU A 366 -11.01 -15.83 8.91
CA LEU A 366 -11.39 -17.12 9.50
C LEU A 366 -10.96 -17.27 10.96
N HIS A 367 -9.98 -16.47 11.39
CA HIS A 367 -9.32 -16.60 12.69
C HIS A 367 -9.43 -15.32 13.51
N GLN A 368 -9.43 -15.47 14.84
CA GLN A 368 -9.43 -14.36 15.79
C GLN A 368 -8.21 -13.45 15.60
N ILE A 369 -7.02 -14.04 15.44
CA ILE A 369 -5.77 -13.31 15.26
C ILE A 369 -5.21 -13.64 13.89
N THR A 370 -5.12 -12.64 13.03
CA THR A 370 -4.47 -12.76 11.73
C THR A 370 -3.20 -11.93 11.71
N LEU A 371 -2.05 -12.60 11.56
CA LEU A 371 -0.74 -11.97 11.37
C LEU A 371 -0.41 -11.99 9.87
N THR A 372 -0.07 -10.86 9.28
CA THR A 372 0.25 -10.81 7.86
C THR A 372 1.40 -9.85 7.57
N THR A 373 2.11 -10.12 6.49
CA THR A 373 2.98 -9.11 5.89
C THR A 373 2.14 -8.15 5.04
N THR A 374 2.78 -7.42 4.14
CA THR A 374 2.11 -6.57 3.17
C THR A 374 1.38 -7.38 2.06
N THR A 375 0.87 -8.58 2.36
CA THR A 375 0.18 -9.42 1.36
C THR A 375 -1.30 -9.02 1.22
N LEU A 376 -1.96 -8.73 2.35
CA LEU A 376 -3.39 -8.39 2.41
C LEU A 376 -3.73 -6.92 2.15
N TYR A 377 -2.76 -6.01 2.03
CA TYR A 377 -3.09 -4.59 1.78
C TYR A 377 -3.58 -4.33 0.35
N ASN A 378 -3.53 -5.33 -0.55
CA ASN A 378 -3.89 -5.21 -1.96
C ASN A 378 -4.76 -6.38 -2.44
N GLY A 379 -5.84 -6.07 -3.15
CA GLY A 379 -6.65 -7.06 -3.89
C GLY A 379 -7.62 -7.90 -3.04
N VAL A 380 -7.92 -7.46 -1.81
CA VAL A 380 -8.87 -8.11 -0.90
C VAL A 380 -9.75 -7.05 -0.24
N ASP A 381 -11.06 -7.25 -0.26
CA ASP A 381 -12.01 -6.47 0.52
C ASP A 381 -12.43 -7.26 1.76
N ILE A 382 -12.30 -6.66 2.95
CA ILE A 382 -12.62 -7.29 4.23
C ILE A 382 -13.95 -6.72 4.73
N LYS A 383 -15.03 -7.48 4.53
CA LYS A 383 -16.41 -7.20 4.93
C LYS A 383 -16.75 -7.97 6.21
N ASP A 384 -15.92 -7.83 7.24
CA ASP A 384 -16.02 -8.60 8.48
C ASP A 384 -16.36 -7.71 9.68
N ARG A 385 -17.60 -7.78 10.19
CA ARG A 385 -18.02 -7.00 11.37
C ARG A 385 -17.20 -7.30 12.62
N ALA A 386 -16.71 -8.54 12.75
CA ALA A 386 -15.93 -8.97 13.90
C ALA A 386 -14.52 -8.37 13.89
N LEU A 387 -14.01 -7.91 12.74
CA LEU A 387 -12.73 -7.19 12.68
C LEU A 387 -12.86 -5.83 13.38
N LYS A 388 -12.42 -5.78 14.63
CA LYS A 388 -12.47 -4.58 15.50
C LYS A 388 -11.12 -3.92 15.70
N HIS A 389 -10.03 -4.58 15.35
CA HIS A 389 -8.68 -4.07 15.58
C HIS A 389 -7.79 -4.25 14.34
N ILE A 390 -7.16 -3.18 13.90
CA ILE A 390 -6.10 -3.22 12.87
C ILE A 390 -4.82 -2.66 13.47
N VAL A 391 -3.73 -3.43 13.38
CA VAL A 391 -2.40 -3.04 13.87
C VAL A 391 -1.45 -2.98 12.69
N SER A 392 -0.67 -1.92 12.58
CA SER A 392 0.38 -1.80 11.56
C SER A 392 1.68 -1.31 12.16
N GLU A 393 2.75 -2.09 11.96
CA GLU A 393 4.10 -1.67 12.34
C GLU A 393 4.81 -0.84 11.28
N LEU A 394 4.18 -0.60 10.13
CA LEU A 394 4.81 -0.03 8.95
C LEU A 394 4.86 1.50 9.07
N TRP A 395 5.99 2.10 8.72
CA TRP A 395 6.17 3.57 8.80
C TRP A 395 5.56 4.33 7.62
N ASN A 396 5.37 3.65 6.48
CA ASN A 396 5.01 4.32 5.22
C ASN A 396 3.51 4.68 5.19
N PRO A 397 3.14 5.96 5.07
CA PRO A 397 1.74 6.40 5.07
C PRO A 397 0.95 5.81 3.90
N LEU A 398 1.55 5.63 2.72
CA LEU A 398 0.85 5.08 1.55
C LEU A 398 0.42 3.63 1.80
N VAL A 399 1.28 2.85 2.46
CA VAL A 399 0.98 1.45 2.80
C VAL A 399 -0.08 1.40 3.90
N ASN A 400 0.00 2.29 4.91
CA ASN A 400 -1.01 2.35 5.96
C ASN A 400 -2.38 2.78 5.44
N ALA A 401 -2.46 3.76 4.53
CA ALA A 401 -3.70 4.14 3.88
C ALA A 401 -4.33 2.97 3.12
N GLN A 402 -3.49 2.17 2.43
CA GLN A 402 -3.96 0.96 1.76
C GLN A 402 -4.49 -0.09 2.75
N ILE A 403 -3.78 -0.33 3.85
CA ILE A 403 -4.22 -1.25 4.92
C ILE A 403 -5.61 -0.86 5.43
N LEU A 404 -5.80 0.41 5.79
CA LEU A 404 -7.07 0.91 6.29
C LEU A 404 -8.18 0.79 5.24
N GLY A 405 -7.85 1.07 3.97
CA GLY A 405 -8.78 0.99 2.85
C GLY A 405 -9.31 -0.42 2.56
N ARG A 406 -8.79 -1.48 3.19
CA ARG A 406 -9.30 -2.85 3.02
C ARG A 406 -10.46 -3.21 3.93
N LYS A 407 -10.62 -2.52 5.07
CA LYS A 407 -11.83 -2.66 5.89
C LYS A 407 -13.00 -2.02 5.15
N ARG A 408 -14.04 -2.82 4.91
CA ARG A 408 -15.31 -2.42 4.29
C ARG A 408 -16.40 -2.50 5.37
N PRO A 409 -16.73 -1.36 5.99
CA PRO A 409 -17.81 -1.30 6.97
C PRO A 409 -19.13 -1.77 6.33
N LEU A 410 -19.86 -2.64 7.04
CA LEU A 410 -21.18 -3.10 6.59
C LEU A 410 -22.28 -2.06 6.84
N ASP A 411 -22.14 -1.26 7.89
CA ASP A 411 -23.02 -0.15 8.26
C ASP A 411 -22.26 0.88 9.12
N ALA A 412 -22.96 1.88 9.64
CA ALA A 412 -22.38 2.95 10.45
C ALA A 412 -21.80 2.47 11.79
N ASP A 413 -22.30 1.36 12.34
CA ASP A 413 -21.87 0.79 13.62
C ASP A 413 -20.68 -0.18 13.45
N ASP A 414 -20.35 -0.55 12.22
CA ASP A 414 -19.19 -1.40 11.93
C ASP A 414 -17.87 -0.62 11.96
N THR A 415 -17.43 -0.32 13.19
CA THR A 415 -16.20 0.41 13.45
C THR A 415 -15.00 -0.49 13.77
N CYS A 416 -13.80 0.09 13.70
CA CYS A 416 -12.52 -0.54 14.00
C CYS A 416 -11.54 0.43 14.67
N ALA A 417 -10.88 -0.02 15.75
CA ALA A 417 -9.74 0.67 16.34
C ALA A 417 -8.46 0.40 15.54
N VAL A 418 -7.61 1.41 15.39
CA VAL A 418 -6.38 1.34 14.62
C VAL A 418 -5.18 1.62 15.50
N TYR A 419 -4.15 0.79 15.38
CA TYR A 419 -2.90 0.91 16.14
C TYR A 419 -1.72 1.04 15.19
N PHE A 420 -0.93 2.10 15.33
CA PHE A 420 0.30 2.30 14.56
C PHE A 420 1.53 2.19 15.45
N MET A 421 2.57 1.53 14.96
CA MET A 421 3.86 1.59 15.63
C MET A 421 4.42 3.00 15.51
N GLY A 422 4.76 3.62 16.64
CA GLY A 422 5.42 4.90 16.76
C GLY A 422 6.91 4.78 16.42
N TYR A 423 7.38 5.59 15.47
CA TYR A 423 8.79 5.67 15.12
C TYR A 423 9.44 6.86 15.83
N GLY A 424 10.32 6.57 16.79
CA GLY A 424 11.12 7.58 17.46
C GLY A 424 12.08 8.30 16.50
N ARG A 425 12.50 9.51 16.88
CA ARG A 425 13.34 10.40 16.05
C ARG A 425 14.62 9.73 15.55
N GLU A 426 15.30 8.94 16.38
CA GLU A 426 16.53 8.24 15.98
C GLU A 426 16.28 7.13 14.95
N ARG A 427 15.17 6.38 15.09
CA ARG A 427 14.78 5.38 14.09
C ARG A 427 14.46 6.04 12.74
N LEU A 428 13.74 7.16 12.75
CA LEU A 428 13.45 7.94 11.55
C LEU A 428 14.71 8.51 10.89
N LYS A 429 15.65 9.04 11.68
CA LYS A 429 16.96 9.48 11.16
C LYS A 429 17.71 8.33 10.50
N GLY A 430 17.70 7.13 11.11
CA GLY A 430 18.29 5.93 10.53
C GLY A 430 17.72 5.62 9.14
N LEU A 431 16.40 5.51 9.04
CA LEU A 431 15.71 5.29 7.75
C LEU A 431 16.03 6.38 6.72
N PHE A 432 16.04 7.65 7.13
CA PHE A 432 16.36 8.76 6.24
C PHE A 432 17.80 8.68 5.71
N GLN A 433 18.76 8.33 6.57
CA GLN A 433 20.14 8.15 6.16
C GLN A 433 20.33 6.92 5.26
N GLU A 434 19.58 5.84 5.49
CA GLU A 434 19.60 4.67 4.61
C GLU A 434 19.12 5.02 3.20
N VAL A 435 17.97 5.70 3.06
CA VAL A 435 17.46 6.17 1.76
C VAL A 435 18.47 7.11 1.09
N LYS A 436 19.04 8.05 1.86
CA LYS A 436 20.02 9.01 1.33
C LYS A 436 21.30 8.32 0.86
N ARG A 437 21.88 7.43 1.68
CA ARG A 437 23.16 6.76 1.40
C ARG A 437 23.05 5.71 0.31
N TYR A 438 22.01 4.87 0.35
CA TYR A 438 21.92 3.69 -0.50
C TYR A 438 21.08 3.89 -1.76
N GLN A 439 20.20 4.90 -1.81
CA GLN A 439 19.35 5.16 -2.98
C GLN A 439 19.69 6.48 -3.66
N LEU A 440 19.61 7.60 -2.92
CA LEU A 440 19.77 8.93 -3.52
C LEU A 440 21.23 9.28 -3.81
N GLY A 441 22.17 8.82 -3.00
CA GLY A 441 23.61 8.99 -3.20
C GLY A 441 24.08 8.41 -4.53
N PRO A 442 23.89 7.09 -4.78
CA PRO A 442 24.24 6.47 -6.05
C PRO A 442 23.54 7.12 -7.25
N ALA A 443 22.24 7.42 -7.14
CA ALA A 443 21.51 8.10 -8.20
C ALA A 443 22.07 9.49 -8.52
N GLY A 444 22.47 10.25 -7.49
CA GLY A 444 23.10 11.56 -7.64
C GLY A 444 24.46 11.46 -8.33
N GLU A 445 25.31 10.53 -7.91
CA GLU A 445 26.62 10.29 -8.54
C GLU A 445 26.48 9.84 -10.00
N PHE A 446 25.54 8.95 -10.30
CA PHE A 446 25.21 8.55 -11.66
C PHE A 446 24.86 9.77 -12.51
N ARG A 447 23.91 10.60 -12.07
CA ARG A 447 23.48 11.79 -12.82
C ARG A 447 24.61 12.80 -13.07
N ARG A 448 25.56 12.95 -12.13
CA ARG A 448 26.68 13.88 -12.25
C ARG A 448 27.82 13.36 -13.11
N LYS A 449 28.19 12.08 -12.94
CA LYS A 449 29.45 11.53 -13.43
C LYS A 449 29.29 10.61 -14.64
N PHE A 450 28.12 10.03 -14.88
CA PHE A 450 27.97 8.98 -15.91
C PHE A 450 28.34 9.43 -17.34
N LYS A 451 28.21 10.73 -17.65
CA LYS A 451 28.60 11.30 -18.95
C LYS A 451 30.12 11.48 -19.10
N ASP A 452 30.88 11.41 -18.01
CA ASP A 452 32.34 11.50 -17.95
C ASP A 452 32.91 10.11 -17.62
N PRO A 453 33.49 9.41 -18.62
CA PRO A 453 33.98 8.04 -18.43
C PRO A 453 35.05 7.90 -17.34
N ASP A 454 35.88 8.92 -17.12
CA ASP A 454 36.98 8.85 -16.15
C ASP A 454 36.44 9.09 -14.73
N ALA A 455 35.60 10.11 -14.55
CA ALA A 455 34.94 10.36 -13.26
C ALA A 455 34.00 9.22 -12.85
N TRP A 456 33.29 8.61 -13.81
CA TRP A 456 32.45 7.45 -13.55
C TRP A 456 33.29 6.22 -13.16
N ARG A 457 34.40 5.98 -13.85
CA ARG A 457 35.32 4.88 -13.54
C ARG A 457 35.94 5.03 -12.15
N GLU A 458 36.38 6.24 -11.79
CA GLU A 458 36.90 6.53 -10.45
C GLU A 458 35.85 6.24 -9.37
N TYR A 459 34.61 6.66 -9.59
CA TYR A 459 33.50 6.37 -8.66
C TYR A 459 33.26 4.86 -8.48
N LEU A 460 33.35 4.08 -9.55
CA LEU A 460 33.17 2.62 -9.52
C LEU A 460 34.35 1.88 -8.86
N TYR A 461 35.55 2.44 -8.83
CA TYR A 461 36.71 1.85 -8.15
C TYR A 461 36.70 2.03 -6.62
N ASN A 462 35.80 2.85 -6.09
CA ASN A 462 35.67 3.01 -4.65
C ASN A 462 35.02 1.77 -4.01
N ASP A 463 35.68 1.19 -2.99
CA ASP A 463 35.22 -0.01 -2.29
C ASP A 463 33.80 0.13 -1.68
N GLU A 464 33.48 1.30 -1.12
CA GLU A 464 32.15 1.57 -0.58
C GLU A 464 31.10 1.60 -1.69
N THR A 465 31.41 2.22 -2.83
CA THR A 465 30.53 2.21 -4.02
C THR A 465 30.29 0.78 -4.49
N GLN A 466 31.34 -0.04 -4.65
CA GLN A 466 31.19 -1.43 -5.06
C GLN A 466 30.34 -2.21 -4.08
N TYR A 467 30.55 -2.03 -2.78
CA TYR A 467 29.71 -2.65 -1.76
C TYR A 467 28.24 -2.26 -1.89
N ILE A 468 27.94 -0.97 -2.12
CA ILE A 468 26.58 -0.46 -2.27
C ILE A 468 25.91 -1.00 -3.53
N LEU A 469 26.61 -0.97 -4.68
CA LEU A 469 26.05 -1.36 -5.98
C LEU A 469 25.95 -2.88 -6.15
N ASN A 470 26.92 -3.65 -5.64
CA ASN A 470 26.94 -5.11 -5.79
C ASN A 470 26.03 -5.83 -4.79
N THR A 471 25.62 -5.15 -3.72
CA THR A 471 24.63 -5.69 -2.79
C THR A 471 23.23 -5.41 -3.33
N SER A 472 22.65 -6.35 -4.07
CA SER A 472 21.39 -6.20 -4.83
C SER A 472 20.18 -5.67 -4.04
N HIS A 473 20.15 -5.87 -2.72
CA HIS A 473 19.08 -5.34 -1.85
C HIS A 473 19.36 -3.93 -1.30
N LYS A 474 20.56 -3.37 -1.49
CA LYS A 474 20.97 -2.06 -0.96
C LYS A 474 20.72 -0.93 -1.95
N CYS A 475 21.19 -1.03 -3.19
CA CYS A 475 20.96 0.01 -4.20
C CYS A 475 19.91 -0.44 -5.20
N ARG A 476 18.75 0.22 -5.21
CA ARG A 476 17.69 -0.05 -6.19
C ARG A 476 17.68 0.97 -7.31
N THR A 477 18.27 2.15 -7.11
CA THR A 477 18.22 3.26 -8.06
C THR A 477 19.20 3.11 -9.20
N VAL A 478 20.40 2.58 -8.95
CA VAL A 478 21.44 2.37 -9.95
C VAL A 478 21.79 0.89 -10.01
N VAL A 479 21.58 0.27 -11.17
CA VAL A 479 21.81 -1.17 -11.38
C VAL A 479 22.61 -1.41 -12.64
N LEU A 480 23.36 -2.51 -12.68
CA LEU A 480 24.04 -2.95 -13.89
C LEU A 480 23.03 -3.65 -14.81
N ASP A 481 22.80 -3.09 -16.01
CA ASP A 481 21.98 -3.75 -17.02
C ASP A 481 22.76 -4.94 -17.60
N PRO A 482 22.27 -6.19 -17.43
CA PRO A 482 22.96 -7.38 -17.92
C PRO A 482 22.98 -7.50 -19.44
N ARG A 483 22.11 -6.78 -20.17
CA ARG A 483 22.06 -6.80 -21.65
C ARG A 483 23.08 -5.86 -22.24
N GLU A 484 23.20 -4.66 -21.68
CA GLU A 484 24.10 -3.63 -22.19
C GLU A 484 25.49 -3.67 -21.54
N GLY A 485 25.62 -4.37 -20.41
CA GLY A 485 26.85 -4.39 -19.61
C GLY A 485 27.19 -3.02 -19.01
N ARG A 486 26.19 -2.14 -18.87
CA ARG A 486 26.34 -0.75 -18.41
C ARG A 486 25.41 -0.47 -17.24
N TYR A 487 25.85 0.41 -16.35
CA TYR A 487 24.98 0.90 -15.28
C TYR A 487 23.86 1.75 -15.86
N CYS A 488 22.65 1.59 -15.34
CA CYS A 488 21.50 2.42 -15.67
C CYS A 488 20.83 2.95 -14.39
N LEU A 489 20.25 4.14 -14.51
CA LEU A 489 19.41 4.73 -13.47
C LEU A 489 17.97 4.23 -13.66
N ARG A 490 17.46 3.45 -12.70
CA ARG A 490 16.04 3.09 -12.60
C ARG A 490 15.24 4.29 -12.12
N LYS A 491 14.59 4.96 -13.07
CA LYS A 491 13.96 6.28 -12.91
C LYS A 491 12.81 6.25 -11.90
N ARG A 492 12.00 5.19 -11.91
CA ARG A 492 10.92 4.95 -10.94
C ARG A 492 11.48 4.63 -9.55
N ALA A 493 12.60 3.90 -9.44
CA ALA A 493 13.25 3.66 -8.14
C ALA A 493 13.76 4.96 -7.52
N TYR A 494 14.30 5.84 -8.37
CA TYR A 494 14.75 7.15 -7.95
C TYR A 494 13.57 8.01 -7.48
N LEU A 495 12.46 8.03 -8.23
CA LEU A 495 11.22 8.71 -7.81
C LEU A 495 10.73 8.22 -6.45
N GLN A 496 10.67 6.91 -6.23
CA GLN A 496 10.29 6.36 -4.94
C GLN A 496 11.23 6.81 -3.81
N ALA A 497 12.55 6.76 -4.02
CA ALA A 497 13.52 7.20 -3.02
C ALA A 497 13.36 8.68 -2.66
N LEU A 498 13.00 9.52 -3.64
CA LEU A 498 12.68 10.93 -3.39
C LEU A 498 11.43 11.08 -2.53
N LEU A 499 10.37 10.31 -2.81
CA LEU A 499 9.14 10.32 -2.02
C LEU A 499 9.35 9.81 -0.59
N GLU A 500 10.08 8.70 -0.42
CA GLU A 500 10.43 8.15 0.90
C GLU A 500 11.24 9.17 1.71
N SER A 501 12.24 9.80 1.09
CA SER A 501 13.03 10.86 1.70
C SER A 501 12.17 12.06 2.11
N ALA A 502 11.22 12.46 1.25
CA ALA A 502 10.26 13.53 1.53
C ALA A 502 9.41 13.25 2.78
N MET A 503 8.80 12.06 2.82
CA MET A 503 7.93 11.62 3.92
C MET A 503 8.71 11.56 5.23
N LEU A 504 9.90 10.95 5.21
CA LEU A 504 10.77 10.87 6.39
C LEU A 504 11.20 12.26 6.87
N GLN A 505 11.50 13.19 5.97
CA GLN A 505 11.83 14.56 6.33
C GLN A 505 10.64 15.29 6.99
N LYS A 506 9.42 15.08 6.48
CA LYS A 506 8.19 15.60 7.11
C LYS A 506 8.00 15.03 8.52
N MET A 507 8.14 13.71 8.68
CA MET A 507 8.05 13.04 9.99
C MET A 507 9.11 13.54 10.97
N LEU A 508 10.33 13.82 10.51
CA LEU A 508 11.40 14.38 11.34
C LEU A 508 11.14 15.84 11.75
N ARG A 509 10.41 16.60 10.93
CA ARG A 509 10.15 18.03 11.14
C ARG A 509 8.90 18.27 11.99
N TYR A 510 7.79 17.59 11.67
CA TYR A 510 6.48 17.81 12.28
C TYR A 510 6.11 16.74 13.31
N GLY A 511 6.96 15.72 13.47
CA GLY A 511 6.67 14.56 14.32
C GLY A 511 6.02 13.44 13.53
N TYR A 512 6.30 12.20 13.95
CA TYR A 512 5.88 10.99 13.25
C TYR A 512 4.36 10.87 13.16
N GLN A 513 3.66 10.99 14.29
CA GLN A 513 2.21 10.75 14.38
C GLN A 513 1.43 11.71 13.49
N GLU A 514 1.71 13.02 13.63
CA GLU A 514 1.04 14.07 12.87
C GLU A 514 1.32 13.96 11.38
N ALA A 515 2.59 13.75 10.99
CA ALA A 515 2.94 13.60 9.58
C ALA A 515 2.37 12.32 8.96
N LEU A 516 2.34 11.19 9.69
CA LEU A 516 1.75 9.94 9.21
C LEU A 516 0.26 10.12 8.92
N LEU A 517 -0.49 10.67 9.88
CA LEU A 517 -1.94 10.80 9.76
C LEU A 517 -2.33 11.83 8.71
N ASN A 518 -1.63 12.97 8.62
CA ASN A 518 -1.88 13.95 7.56
C ASN A 518 -1.65 13.41 6.14
N GLU A 519 -0.71 12.48 5.96
CA GLU A 519 -0.47 11.85 4.65
C GLU A 519 -1.51 10.75 4.34
N ILE A 520 -2.12 10.14 5.36
CA ILE A 520 -3.22 9.19 5.19
C ILE A 520 -4.52 9.96 4.98
N ASP A 521 -4.98 10.66 6.02
CA ASP A 521 -6.12 11.58 6.04
C ASP A 521 -6.14 12.39 7.35
N GLU A 522 -6.23 13.72 7.23
CA GLU A 522 -6.22 14.66 8.37
C GLU A 522 -7.35 14.39 9.38
N SER A 523 -8.50 13.84 8.94
CA SER A 523 -9.63 13.53 9.83
C SER A 523 -9.29 12.51 10.92
N LEU A 524 -8.23 11.73 10.74
CA LEU A 524 -7.76 10.76 11.73
C LEU A 524 -7.09 11.42 12.94
N LEU A 525 -6.59 12.65 12.81
CA LEU A 525 -5.94 13.37 13.92
C LEU A 525 -6.90 13.58 15.09
N ALA A 526 -8.17 13.88 14.80
CA ALA A 526 -9.19 14.09 15.82
C ALA A 526 -9.56 12.80 16.59
N LYS A 527 -9.12 11.64 16.09
CA LYS A 527 -9.41 10.31 16.66
C LYS A 527 -8.23 9.74 17.45
N VAL A 528 -7.16 10.52 17.64
CA VAL A 528 -5.97 10.06 18.35
C VAL A 528 -6.27 9.97 19.84
N GLU A 529 -6.09 8.77 20.38
CA GLU A 529 -6.28 8.45 21.80
C GLU A 529 -4.97 7.94 22.41
N ARG A 530 -4.87 8.01 23.73
CA ARG A 530 -3.77 7.36 24.44
C ARG A 530 -3.90 5.85 24.31
N LEU A 531 -2.75 5.18 24.23
CA LEU A 531 -2.73 3.72 24.35
C LEU A 531 -3.26 3.32 25.72
N ASP A 532 -4.07 2.26 25.74
CA ASP A 532 -4.70 1.77 26.96
C ASP A 532 -3.63 1.36 27.99
N SER A 533 -3.79 1.83 29.24
CA SER A 533 -2.86 1.58 30.36
C SER A 533 -2.46 0.12 30.46
N PRO A 534 -1.19 -0.24 30.76
CA PRO A 534 -0.75 -1.63 30.81
C PRO A 534 -1.52 -2.50 31.81
N PRO A 535 -1.65 -3.82 31.58
CA PRO A 535 -2.37 -4.73 32.48
C PRO A 535 -1.83 -4.71 33.92
N LEU A 536 -0.57 -4.31 34.10
CA LEU A 536 0.04 -4.10 35.42
C LEU A 536 -0.81 -3.18 36.30
N LEU A 537 -1.43 -2.12 35.79
CA LEU A 537 -2.14 -1.17 36.66
C LEU A 537 -3.35 -1.81 37.35
N ASP A 538 -4.16 -2.59 36.62
CA ASP A 538 -5.29 -3.32 37.20
C ASP A 538 -4.81 -4.33 38.24
N TYR A 539 -3.67 -4.98 37.97
CA TYR A 539 -3.03 -5.89 38.92
C TYR A 539 -2.59 -5.17 40.19
N LEU A 540 -2.00 -3.98 40.06
CA LEU A 540 -1.54 -3.18 41.20
C LEU A 540 -2.71 -2.74 42.07
N ASP A 541 -3.81 -2.29 41.46
CA ASP A 541 -5.02 -1.91 42.18
C ASP A 541 -5.57 -3.06 43.05
N ALA A 542 -5.53 -4.30 42.54
CA ALA A 542 -5.96 -5.49 43.28
C ALA A 542 -5.00 -5.93 44.41
N HIS A 543 -3.75 -5.49 44.38
CA HIS A 543 -2.69 -5.96 45.30
C HIS A 543 -1.97 -4.80 46.03
N LEU A 544 -2.68 -3.69 46.26
CA LEU A 544 -2.16 -2.57 47.04
C LEU A 544 -1.80 -3.00 48.46
N ASN A 545 -0.69 -2.46 48.96
CA ASN A 545 -0.12 -2.75 50.29
C ASN A 545 0.33 -4.21 50.51
N GLU A 546 0.31 -5.06 49.48
CA GLU A 546 0.75 -6.43 49.62
C GLU A 546 2.28 -6.52 49.64
N GLU A 547 2.81 -7.06 50.75
CA GLU A 547 4.24 -7.29 50.89
C GLU A 547 4.64 -8.61 50.26
N ARG A 548 5.52 -8.53 49.26
CA ARG A 548 6.09 -9.70 48.60
C ARG A 548 7.60 -9.61 48.52
N TYR A 549 8.25 -10.74 48.25
CA TYR A 549 9.68 -10.72 47.97
C TYR A 549 9.97 -9.86 46.74
N CYS A 550 11.09 -9.12 46.77
CA CYS A 550 11.39 -8.21 45.68
C CYS A 550 11.46 -8.90 44.32
N GLU A 551 11.94 -10.14 44.28
CA GLU A 551 12.04 -10.98 43.09
C GLU A 551 10.66 -11.26 42.47
N GLU A 552 9.61 -11.42 43.28
CA GLU A 552 8.24 -11.64 42.81
C GLU A 552 7.67 -10.37 42.16
N TRP A 553 7.84 -9.22 42.82
CA TRP A 553 7.45 -7.93 42.25
C TRP A 553 8.24 -7.60 40.99
N GLN A 554 9.54 -7.88 40.97
CA GLN A 554 10.40 -7.71 39.79
C GLN A 554 9.91 -8.54 38.61
N LYS A 555 9.52 -9.79 38.85
CA LYS A 555 8.92 -10.66 37.83
C LYS A 555 7.60 -10.09 37.31
N ILE A 556 6.71 -9.63 38.20
CA ILE A 556 5.43 -9.02 37.82
C ILE A 556 5.63 -7.73 37.00
N PHE A 557 6.51 -6.84 37.46
CA PHE A 557 6.86 -5.61 36.74
C PHE A 557 7.46 -5.89 35.36
N PHE A 558 8.24 -6.97 35.27
CA PHE A 558 8.80 -7.43 34.02
C PHE A 558 7.74 -8.00 33.07
N GLU A 559 6.89 -8.91 33.54
CA GLU A 559 5.93 -9.67 32.71
C GLU A 559 4.67 -8.87 32.34
N MET A 560 4.15 -8.06 33.25
CA MET A 560 2.89 -7.31 33.07
C MET A 560 3.10 -5.82 32.78
N GLY A 561 4.20 -5.24 33.26
CA GLY A 561 4.50 -3.81 33.08
C GLY A 561 5.55 -3.53 32.02
N HIS A 562 6.17 -4.57 31.46
CA HIS A 562 7.30 -4.47 30.53
C HIS A 562 8.40 -3.54 31.03
N ILE A 563 8.61 -3.53 32.36
CA ILE A 563 9.59 -2.68 33.01
C ILE A 563 10.94 -3.40 33.00
N TYR A 564 11.85 -2.91 32.16
CA TYR A 564 13.18 -3.51 31.98
C TYR A 564 14.28 -2.74 32.71
N ASN A 565 15.37 -3.44 33.05
CA ASN A 565 16.62 -2.80 33.46
C ASN A 565 17.19 -1.94 32.30
N LYS A 566 17.69 -0.74 32.61
CA LYS A 566 18.31 0.16 31.62
C LYS A 566 19.77 -0.20 31.33
N GLU A 567 20.46 -0.84 32.28
CA GLU A 567 21.90 -1.09 32.19
C GLU A 567 22.27 -2.07 31.07
N ASP A 568 21.34 -2.93 30.68
CA ASP A 568 21.52 -3.86 29.56
C ASP A 568 21.10 -3.27 28.20
N ARG A 569 20.70 -1.98 28.14
CA ARG A 569 20.14 -1.34 26.93
C ARG A 569 18.96 -2.13 26.32
N HIS A 570 18.17 -2.83 27.14
CA HIS A 570 17.08 -3.73 26.74
C HIS A 570 17.54 -4.98 25.96
N THR A 571 18.84 -5.28 25.90
CA THR A 571 19.37 -6.41 25.12
C THR A 571 19.12 -7.76 25.79
N LYS A 572 19.25 -7.82 27.12
CA LYS A 572 19.02 -9.05 27.89
C LYS A 572 17.60 -9.13 28.46
N LYS A 573 16.83 -8.03 28.39
CA LYS A 573 15.52 -7.89 29.04
C LYS A 573 15.57 -8.46 30.46
N SER A 574 16.49 -7.97 31.28
CA SER A 574 16.61 -8.39 32.68
C SER A 574 15.60 -7.68 33.58
N TRP A 575 15.30 -8.30 34.73
CA TRP A 575 14.37 -7.79 35.73
C TRP A 575 14.75 -6.38 36.22
N PRO A 576 13.76 -5.50 36.45
CA PRO A 576 14.03 -4.11 36.78
C PRO A 576 14.56 -3.95 38.21
N GLY A 577 15.51 -3.03 38.40
CA GLY A 577 15.89 -2.58 39.75
C GLY A 577 14.81 -1.70 40.39
N PHE A 578 14.87 -1.56 41.74
CA PHE A 578 13.90 -0.79 42.53
C PHE A 578 13.67 0.64 42.00
N THR A 579 14.73 1.40 41.77
CA THR A 579 14.64 2.80 41.31
C THR A 579 13.93 2.91 39.96
N ARG A 580 14.14 1.94 39.08
CA ARG A 580 13.53 1.91 37.74
C ARG A 580 12.04 1.59 37.84
N ALA A 581 11.68 0.56 38.60
CA ALA A 581 10.29 0.19 38.85
C ALA A 581 9.54 1.34 39.53
N ARG A 582 10.11 1.92 40.60
CA ARG A 582 9.54 3.07 41.31
C ARG A 582 9.29 4.27 40.39
N GLY A 583 10.28 4.67 39.59
CA GLY A 583 10.13 5.81 38.69
C GLY A 583 9.06 5.59 37.61
N TRP A 584 8.89 4.35 37.14
CA TRP A 584 7.80 4.01 36.23
C TRP A 584 6.43 4.11 36.93
N LEU A 585 6.32 3.52 38.13
CA LEU A 585 5.08 3.50 38.93
C LEU A 585 4.59 4.91 39.29
N GLN A 586 5.52 5.82 39.60
CA GLN A 586 5.20 7.21 39.91
C GLN A 586 4.52 7.96 38.76
N HIS A 587 4.84 7.63 37.50
CA HIS A 587 4.14 8.21 36.34
C HIS A 587 2.66 7.82 36.26
N TYR A 588 2.27 6.73 36.90
CA TYR A 588 0.91 6.21 36.94
C TYR A 588 0.22 6.43 38.29
N GLY A 589 0.79 7.25 39.17
CA GLY A 589 0.20 7.56 40.48
C GLY A 589 0.37 6.46 41.52
N TYR A 590 1.41 5.64 41.41
CA TYR A 590 1.77 4.62 42.40
C TYR A 590 3.15 4.92 43.01
N ASP A 591 3.35 4.52 44.27
CA ASP A 591 4.68 4.52 44.89
C ASP A 591 5.12 3.10 45.25
N LEU A 592 6.42 2.85 45.13
CA LEU A 592 7.04 1.56 45.44
C LEU A 592 7.90 1.71 46.67
N HIS A 593 7.63 0.90 47.67
CA HIS A 593 8.35 0.90 48.93
C HIS A 593 9.17 -0.37 49.10
N LYS A 594 10.21 -0.29 49.93
CA LYS A 594 11.03 -1.45 50.27
C LYS A 594 11.42 -1.43 51.74
N ARG A 595 11.50 -2.62 52.35
CA ARG A 595 12.09 -2.81 53.67
C ARG A 595 12.80 -4.15 53.77
N GLN A 596 13.66 -4.30 54.78
CA GLN A 596 14.23 -5.59 55.12
C GLN A 596 13.34 -6.27 56.16
N LYS A 597 13.02 -7.54 55.94
CA LYS A 597 12.24 -8.37 56.85
C LYS A 597 13.03 -9.63 57.19
N ARG A 598 13.03 -10.01 58.47
CA ARG A 598 13.61 -11.28 58.94
C ARG A 598 12.51 -12.33 58.95
N PHE A 599 12.75 -13.47 58.31
CA PHE A 599 11.86 -14.62 58.32
C PHE A 599 12.53 -15.79 59.08
N GLU A 600 11.75 -16.84 59.38
CA GLU A 600 12.03 -17.91 60.36
C GLU A 600 13.41 -18.61 60.26
N ALA A 601 14.11 -18.48 59.14
CA ALA A 601 15.47 -19.00 58.92
C ALA A 601 16.62 -18.01 59.22
N GLY A 602 16.34 -16.84 59.82
CA GLY A 602 17.37 -15.84 60.20
C GLY A 602 17.96 -15.01 59.04
N GLN A 603 17.64 -15.36 57.78
CA GLN A 603 18.03 -14.60 56.60
C GLN A 603 17.23 -13.30 56.48
N LYS A 604 17.93 -12.18 56.26
CA LYS A 604 17.30 -10.89 55.91
C LYS A 604 16.94 -10.93 54.43
N LYS A 605 15.66 -10.80 54.10
CA LYS A 605 15.18 -10.66 52.72
C LYS A 605 14.57 -9.28 52.50
N THR A 606 14.70 -8.77 51.28
CA THR A 606 14.09 -7.51 50.89
C THR A 606 12.67 -7.77 50.42
N VAL A 607 11.71 -7.05 50.97
CA VAL A 607 10.31 -7.09 50.54
C VAL A 607 9.91 -5.75 49.97
N TRP A 608 9.11 -5.77 48.91
CA TRP A 608 8.53 -4.59 48.28
C TRP A 608 7.01 -4.63 48.42
N TRP A 609 6.38 -3.45 48.39
CA TRP A 609 4.93 -3.29 48.29
C TRP A 609 4.62 -1.99 47.55
N VAL A 610 3.45 -1.94 46.93
CA VAL A 610 2.98 -0.80 46.14
C VAL A 610 1.84 -0.10 46.87
N THR A 611 1.85 1.23 46.87
CA THR A 611 0.75 2.07 47.37
C THR A 611 0.26 2.99 46.27
N LYS A 612 -0.97 3.51 46.38
CA LYS A 612 -1.34 4.70 45.60
C LYS A 612 -0.57 5.90 46.13
N SER A 613 -0.11 6.75 45.23
CA SER A 613 0.46 8.03 45.58
C SER A 613 -0.66 8.94 46.06
N GLU A 614 -0.52 9.50 47.26
CA GLU A 614 -1.40 10.58 47.72
C GLU A 614 -1.05 11.86 46.96
N HIS A 615 -1.84 12.20 45.96
CA HIS A 615 -1.88 13.52 45.32
C HIS A 615 -3.31 14.03 45.31
#